data_AF-X0UL80-F1
#
_entry.id   AF-X0UL80-F1
#
_cell.length_a   1.000
_cell.length_b   1.000
_cell.length_c   1.000
_cell.angle_alpha   90.00
_cell.angle_beta   90.00
_cell.angle_gamma   90.00
#
_symmetry.space_group_name_H-M   'P 1'
#
loop_
_entity.id
_entity.type
_entity.pdbx_description
1 polymer ?
#
loop_
_entity_poly.entity_id
_entity_poly.type
_entity_poly.pdbx_seq_one_letter_code
_entity_poly.pdbx_strand_id
1 'polypeptide(L)'
;MPELVLKDSEFQKFSGYVYDKCGINLHDGKKELVKARLGKIFRQRDFKSFRHYYDYVVNDKSGNELILLLDSISTNLTYFFRESQHFDFLKTKALPEIMNSKVSLGDNNLRFWSAGCSSGEEAYSIAIAINEAIGNMNKWQIKILATDLSTKVLSTASTGIYEKKKIDSMP
;
A
#
# COMPACT_ATOMS: atom_id res chain seq x y z
N MET A 1 -14.26 -6.40 -28.80
CA MET A 1 -14.58 -5.06 -28.28
C MET A 1 -13.75 -4.05 -29.04
N PRO A 2 -14.31 -2.91 -29.48
CA PRO A 2 -13.52 -1.87 -30.13
C PRO A 2 -12.38 -1.41 -29.20
N GLU A 3 -11.26 -1.00 -29.79
CA GLU A 3 -10.11 -0.54 -29.01
C GLU A 3 -10.49 0.73 -28.22
N LEU A 4 -10.48 0.64 -26.90
CA LEU A 4 -10.75 1.78 -26.02
C LEU A 4 -9.55 2.75 -26.07
N VAL A 5 -9.75 3.90 -26.71
CA VAL A 5 -8.73 4.96 -26.80
C VAL A 5 -8.91 5.94 -25.64
N LEU A 6 -7.87 6.10 -24.82
CA LEU A 6 -7.80 7.14 -23.79
C LEU A 6 -7.29 8.43 -24.42
N LYS A 7 -8.12 9.47 -24.50
CA LYS A 7 -7.70 10.78 -25.00
C LYS A 7 -6.84 11.51 -23.97
N ASP A 8 -5.97 12.41 -24.41
CA ASP A 8 -5.12 13.19 -23.49
C ASP A 8 -5.96 14.04 -22.54
N SER A 9 -7.04 14.65 -23.02
CA SER A 9 -7.96 15.43 -22.17
C SER A 9 -8.68 14.59 -21.11
N GLU A 10 -8.95 13.31 -21.39
CA GLU A 10 -9.52 12.37 -20.42
C GLU A 10 -8.45 11.93 -19.42
N PHE A 11 -7.23 11.65 -19.90
CA PHE A 11 -6.10 11.32 -19.04
C PHE A 11 -5.79 12.44 -18.04
N GLN A 12 -5.74 13.70 -18.49
CA GLN A 12 -5.51 14.85 -17.61
C GLN A 12 -6.62 14.99 -16.55
N LYS A 13 -7.88 14.70 -16.91
CA LYS A 13 -8.99 14.67 -15.94
C LYS A 13 -8.81 13.57 -14.89
N PHE A 14 -8.44 12.36 -15.29
CA PHE A 14 -8.14 11.29 -14.33
C PHE A 14 -6.93 11.64 -13.46
N SER A 15 -5.84 12.15 -14.06
CA SER A 15 -4.62 12.54 -13.35
C SER A 15 -4.90 13.60 -12.29
N GLY A 16 -5.56 14.69 -12.67
CA GLY A 16 -5.94 15.76 -11.74
C GLY A 16 -6.87 15.25 -10.64
N TYR A 17 -7.91 14.50 -11.00
CA TYR A 17 -8.86 13.98 -10.00
C TYR A 17 -8.19 13.02 -9.01
N VAL A 18 -7.31 12.13 -9.48
CA VAL A 18 -6.54 11.23 -8.62
C VAL A 18 -5.60 12.02 -7.71
N TYR A 19 -4.89 13.00 -8.26
CA TYR A 19 -3.97 13.83 -7.50
C TYR A 19 -4.71 14.59 -6.39
N ASP A 20 -5.85 15.20 -6.72
CA ASP A 20 -6.68 15.94 -5.76
C ASP A 20 -7.22 15.05 -4.63
N LYS A 21 -7.48 13.77 -4.91
CA LYS A 21 -8.07 12.84 -3.93
C LYS A 21 -7.04 12.13 -3.06
N CYS A 22 -5.84 11.82 -3.56
CA CYS A 22 -4.87 11.03 -2.81
C CYS A 22 -3.39 11.35 -3.07
N GLY A 23 -3.08 12.38 -3.87
CA GLY A 23 -1.71 12.84 -4.13
C GLY A 23 -0.90 11.95 -5.09
N ILE A 24 -1.49 10.91 -5.69
CA ILE A 24 -0.79 10.09 -6.69
C ILE A 24 -0.55 10.92 -7.96
N ASN A 25 0.71 11.19 -8.28
CA ASN A 25 1.09 11.89 -9.50
C ASN A 25 1.16 10.93 -10.71
N LEU A 26 0.17 11.06 -11.60
CA LEU A 26 0.12 10.38 -12.89
C LEU A 26 0.65 11.32 -13.99
N HIS A 27 1.98 11.47 -14.06
CA HIS A 27 2.64 12.23 -15.12
C HIS A 27 2.40 11.61 -16.51
N ASP A 28 2.61 12.39 -17.58
CA ASP A 28 2.22 12.04 -18.96
C ASP A 28 2.74 10.66 -19.44
N GLY A 29 3.96 10.28 -19.04
CA GLY A 29 4.53 8.96 -19.31
C GLY A 29 3.75 7.76 -18.72
N LYS A 30 2.74 7.97 -17.87
CA LYS A 30 1.90 6.91 -17.27
C LYS A 30 0.55 6.71 -17.98
N LYS A 31 0.27 7.40 -19.09
CA LYS A 31 -1.01 7.28 -19.81
C LYS A 31 -1.34 5.83 -20.21
N GLU A 32 -0.37 5.11 -20.77
CA GLU A 32 -0.58 3.70 -21.16
C GLU A 32 -0.78 2.78 -19.95
N LEU A 33 -0.13 3.06 -18.83
CA LEU A 33 -0.35 2.34 -17.57
C LEU A 33 -1.80 2.51 -17.08
N VAL A 34 -2.31 3.75 -17.12
CA VAL A 34 -3.69 4.07 -16.75
C VAL A 34 -4.67 3.37 -17.71
N LYS A 35 -4.46 3.48 -19.02
CA LYS A 35 -5.27 2.78 -20.04
C LYS A 35 -5.33 1.28 -19.76
N ALA A 36 -4.19 0.64 -19.52
CA ALA A 36 -4.11 -0.81 -19.27
C ALA A 36 -4.83 -1.23 -17.97
N ARG A 37 -4.66 -0.46 -16.89
CA ARG A 37 -5.27 -0.73 -15.58
C ARG A 37 -6.78 -0.54 -15.60
N LEU A 38 -7.26 0.59 -16.13
CA LEU A 38 -8.69 0.87 -16.26
C LEU A 38 -9.37 -0.06 -17.27
N GLY A 39 -8.66 -0.51 -18.32
CA GLY A 39 -9.17 -1.50 -19.25
C GLY A 39 -9.60 -2.81 -18.59
N LYS A 40 -9.03 -3.18 -17.43
CA LYS A 40 -9.51 -4.33 -16.63
C LYS A 40 -10.89 -4.07 -16.03
N ILE A 41 -11.13 -2.87 -15.51
CA ILE A 41 -12.43 -2.46 -14.95
C ILE A 41 -13.50 -2.50 -16.03
N PHE A 42 -13.19 -2.00 -17.23
CA PHE A 42 -14.20 -1.86 -18.30
C PHE A 42 -14.68 -3.23 -18.79
N ARG A 43 -13.79 -4.23 -18.82
CA ARG A 43 -14.16 -5.61 -19.13
C ARG A 43 -15.07 -6.25 -18.08
N GLN A 44 -15.03 -5.78 -16.84
CA GLN A 44 -15.85 -6.32 -15.75
C GLN A 44 -17.20 -5.62 -15.61
N ARG A 45 -17.32 -4.37 -16.08
CA ARG A 45 -18.46 -3.48 -15.78
C ARG A 45 -19.09 -2.81 -17.01
N ASP A 46 -18.75 -3.25 -18.22
CA ASP A 46 -19.35 -2.80 -19.50
C ASP A 46 -19.35 -1.27 -19.74
N PHE A 47 -18.32 -0.57 -19.25
CA PHE A 47 -18.15 0.85 -19.57
C PHE A 47 -17.75 1.04 -21.03
N LYS A 48 -18.49 1.92 -21.72
CA LYS A 48 -18.35 2.17 -23.17
C LYS A 48 -17.25 3.19 -23.53
N SER A 49 -16.78 4.00 -22.58
CA SER A 49 -15.72 4.98 -22.80
C SER A 49 -15.07 5.45 -21.50
N PHE A 50 -13.86 5.99 -21.60
CA PHE A 50 -13.16 6.61 -20.47
C PHE A 50 -13.91 7.80 -19.90
N ARG A 51 -14.52 8.64 -20.76
CA ARG A 51 -15.41 9.71 -20.31
C ARG A 51 -16.57 9.20 -19.48
N HIS A 52 -17.27 8.15 -19.94
CA HIS A 52 -18.41 7.60 -19.21
C HIS A 52 -18.00 7.08 -17.83
N TYR A 53 -16.88 6.36 -17.75
CA TYR A 53 -16.34 5.90 -16.46
C TYR A 53 -15.94 7.07 -15.55
N TYR A 54 -15.26 8.09 -16.08
CA TYR A 54 -14.90 9.27 -15.30
C TYR A 54 -16.12 9.96 -14.70
N ASP A 55 -17.14 10.21 -15.52
CA ASP A 55 -18.37 10.87 -15.08
C ASP A 55 -19.11 10.00 -14.05
N TYR A 56 -19.07 8.66 -14.18
CA TYR A 56 -19.63 7.75 -13.20
C TYR A 56 -18.91 7.84 -11.83
N VAL A 57 -17.56 7.81 -11.83
CA VAL A 57 -16.75 7.94 -10.62
C VAL A 57 -17.01 9.27 -9.90
N VAL A 58 -17.05 10.38 -10.63
CA VAL A 58 -17.21 11.72 -10.03
C VAL A 58 -18.61 11.93 -9.44
N ASN A 59 -19.63 11.30 -10.02
CA ASN A 59 -21.01 11.40 -9.54
C ASN A 59 -21.38 10.32 -8.51
N ASP A 60 -20.50 9.34 -8.25
CA ASP A 60 -20.74 8.32 -7.23
C ASP A 60 -20.65 8.92 -5.82
N LYS A 61 -21.83 9.01 -5.17
CA LYS A 61 -21.94 9.50 -3.79
C LYS A 61 -21.47 8.49 -2.75
N SER A 62 -21.36 7.21 -3.12
CA SER A 62 -20.92 6.16 -2.19
C SER A 62 -19.41 6.16 -1.98
N GLY A 63 -18.63 6.68 -2.94
CA GLY A 63 -17.17 6.67 -2.91
C GLY A 63 -16.54 5.33 -3.28
N ASN A 64 -17.35 4.30 -3.54
CA ASN A 64 -16.88 2.96 -3.90
C ASN A 64 -16.14 2.97 -5.25
N GLU A 65 -16.61 3.79 -6.20
CA GLU A 65 -15.97 3.89 -7.51
C GLU A 65 -14.64 4.64 -7.45
N LEU A 66 -14.54 5.63 -6.56
CA LEU A 66 -13.27 6.28 -6.27
C LEU A 66 -12.28 5.27 -5.69
N ILE A 67 -12.69 4.44 -4.71
CA ILE A 67 -11.83 3.40 -4.13
C ILE A 67 -11.36 2.42 -5.23
N LEU A 68 -12.27 1.95 -6.08
CA LEU A 68 -11.93 1.04 -7.18
C LEU A 68 -10.95 1.67 -8.19
N LEU A 69 -11.14 2.94 -8.52
CA LEU A 69 -10.21 3.72 -9.34
C LEU A 69 -8.83 3.75 -8.70
N LEU A 70 -8.74 4.16 -7.43
CA LEU A 70 -7.49 4.29 -6.68
C LEU A 70 -6.75 2.95 -6.54
N ASP A 71 -7.47 1.88 -6.20
CA ASP A 71 -6.94 0.52 -6.13
C ASP A 71 -6.37 0.04 -7.47
N SER A 72 -7.01 0.44 -8.57
CA SER A 72 -6.60 0.02 -9.91
C SER A 72 -5.34 0.76 -10.37
N ILE A 73 -5.13 2.00 -9.93
CA ILE A 73 -3.99 2.84 -10.32
C ILE A 73 -2.84 2.83 -9.32
N SER A 74 -3.01 2.32 -8.10
CA SER A 74 -1.91 2.19 -7.15
C SER A 74 -0.94 1.08 -7.57
N THR A 75 0.33 1.19 -7.21
CA THR A 75 1.33 0.14 -7.49
C THR A 75 1.66 -0.56 -6.18
N ASN A 76 1.03 -1.71 -5.95
CA ASN A 76 1.08 -2.43 -4.68
C ASN A 76 2.15 -3.54 -4.66
N LEU A 77 3.27 -3.38 -5.38
CA LEU A 77 4.33 -4.39 -5.38
C LEU A 77 5.08 -4.37 -4.05
N THR A 78 4.95 -5.45 -3.28
CA THR A 78 5.63 -5.66 -2.01
C THR A 78 5.99 -7.14 -1.83
N TYR A 79 6.95 -7.43 -0.97
CA TYR A 79 7.37 -8.77 -0.58
C TYR A 79 8.05 -8.71 0.79
N PHE A 80 8.07 -9.84 1.49
CA PHE A 80 8.68 -9.91 2.81
C PHE A 80 10.15 -9.55 2.76
N PHE A 81 10.61 -8.79 3.75
CA PHE A 81 11.99 -8.33 3.90
C PHE A 81 12.55 -7.61 2.66
N ARG A 82 11.66 -6.91 1.93
CA ARG A 82 12.08 -6.01 0.85
C ARG A 82 13.09 -4.99 1.38
N GLU A 83 14.25 -4.90 0.73
CA GLU A 83 15.36 -4.07 1.19
C GLU A 83 15.83 -4.49 2.59
N SER A 84 16.19 -5.77 2.73
CA SER A 84 16.55 -6.46 3.99
C SER A 84 17.48 -5.68 4.92
N GLN A 85 18.43 -4.91 4.36
CA GLN A 85 19.33 -4.00 5.07
C GLN A 85 18.62 -3.04 6.05
N HIS A 86 17.39 -2.62 5.79
CA HIS A 86 16.60 -1.79 6.71
C HIS A 86 16.21 -2.54 7.97
N PHE A 87 15.88 -3.82 7.86
CA PHE A 87 15.52 -4.66 9.00
C PHE A 87 16.77 -5.03 9.81
N ASP A 88 17.91 -5.24 9.15
CA ASP A 88 19.18 -5.45 9.85
C ASP A 88 19.58 -4.20 10.65
N PHE A 89 19.44 -3.01 10.07
CA PHE A 89 19.65 -1.75 10.78
C PHE A 89 18.67 -1.57 11.94
N LEU A 90 17.38 -1.89 11.73
CA LEU A 90 16.37 -1.88 12.78
C LEU A 90 16.80 -2.75 13.97
N LYS A 91 17.17 -4.01 13.70
CA LYS A 91 17.56 -4.99 14.73
C LYS A 91 18.83 -4.59 15.47
N THR A 92 19.86 -4.16 14.74
CA THR A 92 21.22 -4.01 15.28
C THR A 92 21.53 -2.62 15.82
N LYS A 93 20.80 -1.59 15.38
CA LYS A 93 21.09 -0.18 15.71
C LYS A 93 19.88 0.54 16.28
N ALA A 94 18.84 0.74 15.46
CA ALA A 94 17.75 1.64 15.82
C ALA A 94 16.95 1.16 17.04
N LEU A 95 16.60 -0.13 17.08
CA LEU A 95 15.79 -0.68 18.16
C LEU A 95 16.53 -0.66 19.52
N PRO A 96 17.80 -1.12 19.64
CA PRO A 96 18.57 -0.97 20.86
C PRO A 96 18.69 0.48 21.37
N GLU A 97 18.96 1.44 20.47
CA GLU A 97 19.08 2.86 20.83
C GLU A 97 17.76 3.42 21.38
N ILE A 98 16.65 3.13 20.71
CA ILE A 98 15.31 3.54 21.15
C ILE A 98 14.98 2.91 22.50
N MET A 99 15.23 1.61 22.66
CA MET A 99 14.94 0.88 23.90
C MET A 99 15.74 1.45 25.09
N ASN A 100 17.02 1.74 24.91
CA ASN A 100 17.86 2.32 25.98
C ASN A 100 17.35 3.70 26.42
N SER A 101 16.97 4.54 25.46
CA SER A 101 16.37 5.86 25.73
C SER A 101 15.01 5.74 26.43
N LYS A 102 14.20 4.76 26.06
CA LYS A 102 12.89 4.51 26.65
C LYS A 102 12.97 3.98 28.09
N VAL A 103 13.90 3.05 28.36
CA VAL A 103 14.15 2.51 29.70
C VAL A 103 14.59 3.61 30.68
N SER A 104 15.46 4.55 30.25
CA SER A 104 15.90 5.64 31.14
C SER A 104 14.76 6.59 31.53
N LEU A 105 13.68 6.62 30.75
CA LEU A 105 12.47 7.39 31.00
C LEU A 105 11.37 6.58 31.71
N GLY A 106 11.60 5.30 32.02
CA GLY A 106 10.59 4.40 32.57
C GLY A 106 9.43 4.11 31.62
N ASP A 107 9.61 4.37 30.32
CA ASP A 107 8.61 4.14 29.28
C ASP A 107 8.90 2.81 28.59
N ASN A 108 7.93 1.90 28.55
CA ASN A 108 8.05 0.62 27.88
C ASN A 108 7.22 0.53 26.59
N ASN A 109 6.83 1.67 26.02
CA ASN A 109 6.08 1.72 24.77
C ASN A 109 7.00 1.83 23.55
N LEU A 110 6.84 0.88 22.62
CA LEU A 110 7.41 0.97 21.28
C LEU A 110 6.28 1.13 20.25
N ARG A 111 6.45 2.08 19.34
CA ARG A 111 5.47 2.40 18.30
C ARG A 111 6.19 2.47 16.96
N PHE A 112 5.67 1.73 15.99
CA PHE A 112 6.17 1.69 14.62
C PHE A 112 5.03 2.03 13.68
N TRP A 113 5.38 2.59 12.52
CA TRP A 113 4.42 2.89 11.47
C TRP A 113 4.96 2.43 10.12
N SER A 114 4.26 1.48 9.50
CA SER A 114 4.44 1.13 8.08
C SER A 114 3.45 1.95 7.26
N ALA A 115 3.95 2.99 6.62
CA ALA A 115 3.17 3.93 5.81
C ALA A 115 3.22 3.50 4.34
N GLY A 116 2.09 3.05 3.80
CA GLY A 116 2.01 2.37 2.50
C GLY A 116 2.32 0.87 2.62
N CYS A 117 1.71 0.20 3.60
CA CYS A 117 2.02 -1.19 3.93
C CYS A 117 1.64 -2.22 2.86
N SER A 118 0.88 -1.81 1.84
CA SER A 118 0.34 -2.67 0.79
C SER A 118 -0.37 -3.90 1.40
N SER A 119 -0.07 -5.11 0.93
CA SER A 119 -0.67 -6.36 1.43
C SER A 119 -0.07 -6.85 2.75
N GLY A 120 0.69 -6.03 3.47
CA GLY A 120 1.12 -6.25 4.86
C GLY A 120 2.51 -6.85 5.03
N GLU A 121 3.17 -7.30 3.96
CA GLU A 121 4.47 -7.97 4.03
C GLU A 121 5.52 -7.15 4.81
N GLU A 122 5.58 -5.82 4.61
CA GLU A 122 6.50 -4.95 5.35
C GLU A 122 6.16 -4.88 6.84
N ALA A 123 4.89 -4.67 7.19
CA ALA A 123 4.45 -4.57 8.58
C ALA A 123 4.74 -5.88 9.35
N TYR A 124 4.55 -7.03 8.69
CA TYR A 124 4.92 -8.32 9.25
C TYR A 124 6.44 -8.52 9.33
N SER A 125 7.22 -8.08 8.34
CA SER A 125 8.69 -8.11 8.44
C SER A 125 9.21 -7.24 9.58
N ILE A 126 8.61 -6.07 9.84
CA ILE A 126 8.92 -5.25 11.02
C ILE A 126 8.61 -6.05 12.29
N ALA A 127 7.44 -6.68 12.38
CA ALA A 127 7.04 -7.47 13.55
C ALA A 127 8.00 -8.63 13.82
N ILE A 128 8.38 -9.38 12.77
CA ILE A 128 9.33 -10.50 12.86
C ILE A 128 10.69 -9.98 13.30
N ALA A 129 11.21 -8.92 12.67
CA ALA A 129 12.51 -8.34 13.01
C ALA A 129 12.59 -7.87 14.47
N ILE A 130 11.52 -7.22 14.96
CA ILE A 130 11.42 -6.81 16.36
C ILE A 130 11.40 -8.03 17.28
N ASN A 131 10.61 -9.05 16.96
CA ASN A 131 10.51 -10.27 17.77
C ASN A 131 11.84 -11.04 17.83
N GLU A 132 12.61 -11.06 16.76
CA GLU A 132 13.95 -11.66 16.72
C GLU A 132 14.98 -10.87 17.55
N ALA A 133 14.86 -9.54 17.58
CA ALA A 133 15.82 -8.68 18.28
C ALA A 133 15.51 -8.50 19.77
N ILE A 134 14.25 -8.56 20.19
CA ILE A 134 13.86 -8.36 21.59
C ILE A 134 13.90 -9.68 22.35
N GLY A 135 14.86 -9.82 23.26
CA GLY A 135 14.99 -11.02 24.09
C GLY A 135 13.84 -11.26 25.08
N ASN A 136 13.14 -10.23 25.54
CA ASN A 136 11.96 -10.37 26.41
C ASN A 136 10.84 -9.41 26.01
N MET A 137 9.96 -9.88 25.12
CA MET A 137 8.81 -9.13 24.61
C MET A 137 7.85 -8.68 25.72
N ASN A 138 7.72 -9.42 26.82
CA ASN A 138 6.79 -9.09 27.92
C ASN A 138 7.16 -7.80 28.66
N LYS A 139 8.39 -7.30 28.50
CA LYS A 139 8.79 -6.01 29.06
C LYS A 139 8.23 -4.82 28.30
N TRP A 140 7.81 -5.01 27.04
CA TRP A 140 7.48 -3.93 26.11
C TRP A 140 6.03 -3.98 25.66
N GLN A 141 5.37 -2.83 25.63
CA GLN A 141 4.12 -2.66 24.92
C GLN A 141 4.41 -2.19 23.49
N ILE A 142 4.39 -3.13 22.55
CA ILE A 142 4.72 -2.88 21.14
C ILE A 142 3.44 -2.73 20.32
N LYS A 143 3.37 -1.70 19.48
CA LYS A 143 2.32 -1.55 18.47
C LYS A 143 2.93 -1.16 17.12
N ILE A 144 2.43 -1.78 16.06
CA ILE A 144 2.76 -1.46 14.68
C ILE A 144 1.48 -0.96 14.03
N LEU A 145 1.45 0.32 13.64
CA LEU A 145 0.41 0.87 12.79
C LEU A 145 0.77 0.57 11.34
N ALA A 146 -0.12 -0.05 10.59
CA ALA A 146 0.06 -0.31 9.16
C ALA A 146 -1.08 0.38 8.42
N THR A 147 -0.75 1.30 7.51
CA THR A 147 -1.74 2.09 6.77
C THR A 147 -1.46 2.02 5.28
N ASP A 148 -2.51 1.95 4.48
CA ASP A 148 -2.42 2.05 3.02
C ASP A 148 -3.67 2.75 2.48
N LEU A 149 -3.57 3.30 1.27
CA LEU A 149 -4.70 3.87 0.56
C LEU A 149 -5.63 2.78 0.03
N SER A 150 -5.06 1.63 -0.35
CA SER A 150 -5.79 0.58 -1.03
C SER A 150 -6.48 -0.35 -0.02
N THR A 151 -7.80 -0.22 0.08
CA THR A 151 -8.62 -1.04 0.99
C THR A 151 -8.53 -2.53 0.65
N LYS A 152 -8.39 -2.85 -0.64
CA LYS A 152 -8.23 -4.23 -1.11
C LYS A 152 -7.00 -4.90 -0.52
N VAL A 153 -5.84 -4.25 -0.54
CA VAL A 153 -4.61 -4.85 0.01
C VAL A 153 -4.58 -4.79 1.53
N LEU A 154 -5.20 -3.79 2.14
CA LEU A 154 -5.42 -3.77 3.59
C LEU A 154 -6.23 -4.97 4.07
N SER A 155 -7.21 -5.45 3.30
CA SER A 155 -7.91 -6.69 3.62
C SER A 155 -6.96 -7.89 3.66
N THR A 156 -6.01 -7.98 2.72
CA THR A 156 -4.97 -9.03 2.72
C THR A 156 -4.02 -8.87 3.90
N ALA A 157 -3.59 -7.65 4.19
CA ALA A 157 -2.72 -7.35 5.33
C ALA A 157 -3.39 -7.73 6.65
N SER A 158 -4.69 -7.46 6.79
CA SER A 158 -5.45 -7.77 8.00
C SER A 158 -5.70 -9.27 8.19
N THR A 159 -5.84 -10.04 7.11
CA THR A 159 -6.02 -11.50 7.23
C THR A 159 -4.70 -12.22 7.45
N GLY A 160 -3.59 -11.69 6.93
CA GLY A 160 -2.25 -12.24 7.16
C GLY A 160 -2.01 -13.62 6.53
N ILE A 161 -2.78 -13.97 5.49
CA ILE A 161 -2.67 -15.25 4.79
C ILE A 161 -1.94 -15.03 3.45
N TYR A 162 -0.82 -15.71 3.27
CA TYR A 162 0.04 -15.58 2.09
C TYR A 162 0.28 -16.93 1.41
N GLU A 163 0.39 -16.92 0.09
CA GLU A 163 0.82 -18.09 -0.68
C GLU A 163 2.26 -18.46 -0.32
N LYS A 164 2.57 -19.77 -0.31
CA LYS A 164 3.91 -20.28 -0.02
C LYS A 164 5.01 -19.59 -0.87
N LYS A 165 4.74 -19.36 -2.15
CA LYS A 165 5.68 -18.69 -3.05
C LYS A 165 6.12 -17.30 -2.57
N LYS A 166 5.26 -16.56 -1.84
CA LYS A 166 5.58 -15.23 -1.32
C LYS A 166 6.53 -15.27 -0.12
N ILE A 167 6.62 -16.40 0.58
CA ILE A 167 7.48 -16.59 1.74
C ILE A 167 8.75 -17.39 1.44
N ASP A 168 8.85 -18.00 0.25
CA ASP A 168 10.02 -18.82 -0.15
C ASP A 168 11.34 -18.03 -0.14
N SER A 169 11.28 -16.70 -0.32
CA SER A 169 12.44 -15.81 -0.31
C SER A 169 12.72 -15.13 1.04
N MET A 170 12.01 -15.53 2.09
CA MET A 170 12.30 -15.03 3.44
C MET A 170 13.65 -15.59 3.93
N PRO A 171 14.46 -14.77 4.61
CA PRO A 171 15.76 -15.17 5.15
C PRO A 171 15.64 -16.19 6.29
#